data_AF-A0A9P6R5T7-F1
#
_entry.id   AF-A0A9P6R5T7-F1
#
_cell.length_a   1.000
_cell.length_b   1.000
_cell.length_c   1.000
_cell.angle_alpha   90.00
_cell.angle_beta   90.00
_cell.angle_gamma   90.00
#
_symmetry.space_group_name_H-M   'P 1'
#
loop_
_entity.id
_entity.type
_entity.pdbx_description
1 polymer ?
#
loop_
_entity_poly.entity_id
_entity_poly.type
_entity_poly.pdbx_seq_one_letter_code
_entity_poly.pdbx_strand_id
1 'polypeptide(L)'
;MAYVEHSGRAPDIASIPADIFPVNIPPPALDWIFPKPDEPLLDIPQLVSCLSLLNASPLPDSALEPSVLKWLQDTQANAEEKERLQTLAINVLTAFIRDELKDKGTVAEVLSIAPVLAKGEFRILLQHFADSIEKSRLLKIPALSGLAQLIHSASPGYLDADDLDKILGDISKRLKATHEQSPNHIFQLTLAVSHVLDAMADIKVTTGIKRVEVYEPLLEFLHEWQ
;
A
#
# COMPACT_ATOMS: atom_id res chain seq x y z
N MET A 1 -17.64 -4.86 65.49
CA MET A 1 -16.36 -4.14 65.43
C MET A 1 -15.31 -5.12 64.95
N ALA A 2 -14.58 -4.95 63.85
CA ALA A 2 -14.59 -3.93 62.81
C ALA A 2 -14.07 -4.61 61.52
N TYR A 3 -14.75 -4.36 60.39
CA TYR A 3 -14.26 -4.68 59.05
C TYR A 3 -13.12 -3.70 58.72
N VAL A 4 -11.98 -4.22 58.25
CA VAL A 4 -10.89 -3.40 57.70
C VAL A 4 -10.92 -3.55 56.18
N GLU A 5 -11.46 -2.53 55.51
CA GLU A 5 -11.46 -2.41 54.06
C GLU A 5 -10.03 -2.30 53.53
N HIS A 6 -9.63 -3.23 52.67
CA HIS A 6 -8.44 -3.08 51.84
C HIS A 6 -8.82 -2.26 50.60
N SER A 7 -8.58 -0.95 50.66
CA SER A 7 -8.64 -0.06 49.50
C SER A 7 -7.45 -0.34 48.58
N GLY A 8 -7.59 -1.35 47.72
CA GLY A 8 -6.70 -1.61 46.60
C GLY A 8 -6.99 -0.64 45.48
N ARG A 9 -6.34 0.52 45.50
CA ARG A 9 -6.36 1.50 44.40
C ARG A 9 -5.77 0.83 43.16
N ALA A 10 -6.58 0.69 42.11
CA ALA A 10 -6.12 0.23 40.80
C ALA A 10 -4.97 1.13 40.33
N PRO A 11 -3.88 0.58 39.75
CA PRO A 11 -2.84 1.41 39.15
C PRO A 11 -3.44 2.15 37.96
N ASP A 12 -3.38 3.48 38.04
CA ASP A 12 -3.69 4.41 36.95
C ASP A 12 -2.90 3.97 35.71
N ILE A 13 -3.63 3.51 34.68
CA ILE A 13 -3.02 3.11 33.42
C ILE A 13 -2.54 4.39 32.74
N ALA A 14 -1.25 4.65 32.93
CA ALA A 14 -0.37 5.39 32.03
C ALA A 14 -0.89 6.76 31.58
N SER A 15 -0.56 7.80 32.35
CA SER A 15 -0.17 9.07 31.74
C SER A 15 1.01 8.81 30.81
N ILE A 16 0.71 8.55 29.53
CA ILE A 16 1.69 8.55 28.46
C ILE A 16 2.32 9.95 28.48
N PRO A 17 3.64 10.08 28.69
CA PRO A 17 4.32 11.37 28.55
C PRO A 17 3.99 11.92 27.16
N ALA A 18 3.50 13.15 27.08
CA ALA A 18 3.18 13.80 25.80
C ALA A 18 4.40 13.89 24.85
N ASP A 19 5.60 13.62 25.38
CA ASP A 19 6.88 13.67 24.69
C ASP A 19 7.26 12.36 23.95
N ILE A 20 6.38 11.35 23.89
CA ILE A 20 6.65 10.12 23.10
C ILE A 20 6.64 10.41 21.60
N PHE A 21 5.84 11.37 21.15
CA PHE A 21 5.86 11.79 19.76
C PHE A 21 6.96 12.86 19.61
N PRO A 22 8.02 12.62 18.82
CA PRO A 22 8.98 13.67 18.52
C PRO A 22 8.23 14.88 17.99
N VAL A 23 8.60 16.06 18.49
CA VAL A 23 8.24 17.40 17.99
C VAL A 23 7.87 17.28 16.52
N ASN A 24 6.63 17.63 16.18
CA ASN A 24 6.06 17.54 14.83
C ASN A 24 7.13 17.99 13.82
N ILE A 25 7.85 17.02 13.25
CA ILE A 25 8.97 17.31 12.37
C ILE A 25 8.28 17.92 11.17
N PRO A 26 8.53 19.21 10.86
CA PRO A 26 7.91 19.81 9.69
C PRO A 26 8.19 18.89 8.51
N PRO A 27 7.16 18.55 7.71
CA PRO A 27 7.36 17.73 6.52
C PRO A 27 8.58 18.25 5.77
N PRO A 28 9.49 17.37 5.31
CA PRO A 28 10.68 17.82 4.60
C PRO A 28 10.23 18.79 3.51
N ALA A 29 10.74 20.01 3.57
CA ALA A 29 10.44 21.01 2.56
C ALA A 29 10.84 20.40 1.22
N LEU A 30 9.87 20.26 0.31
CA LEU A 30 10.15 19.85 -1.05
C LEU A 30 10.97 20.97 -1.68
N ASP A 31 12.30 20.83 -1.69
CA ASP A 31 13.25 21.74 -2.36
C ASP A 31 13.13 21.67 -3.91
N TRP A 32 12.02 21.16 -4.43
CA TRP A 32 11.82 20.89 -5.85
C TRP A 32 10.97 21.97 -6.50
N ILE A 33 11.45 22.44 -7.65
CA ILE A 33 10.72 23.37 -8.52
C ILE A 33 9.76 22.54 -9.36
N PHE A 34 8.48 22.91 -9.37
CA PHE A 34 7.51 22.28 -10.26
C PHE A 34 7.88 22.55 -11.72
N PRO A 35 7.85 21.52 -12.58
CA PRO A 35 8.18 21.66 -13.99
C PRO A 35 7.17 22.59 -14.65
N LYS A 36 7.62 23.45 -15.56
CA LYS A 36 6.66 24.15 -16.43
C LYS A 36 5.98 23.12 -17.35
N PRO A 37 4.81 23.46 -17.93
CA PRO A 37 4.23 22.65 -18.99
C PRO A 37 5.28 22.31 -20.05
N ASP A 38 5.28 21.06 -20.50
CA ASP A 38 6.23 20.50 -21.47
C ASP A 38 7.69 20.36 -21.01
N GLU A 39 8.06 20.78 -19.80
CA GLU A 39 9.41 20.51 -19.28
C GLU A 39 9.59 19.01 -18.94
N PRO A 40 10.80 18.46 -19.18
CA PRO A 40 11.10 17.08 -18.82
C PRO A 40 11.07 16.91 -17.30
N LEU A 41 10.51 15.79 -16.84
CA LEU A 41 10.58 15.42 -15.44
C LEU A 41 11.97 14.87 -15.10
N LEU A 42 12.41 15.14 -13.88
CA LEU A 42 13.69 14.68 -13.35
C LEU A 42 13.63 13.21 -12.93
N ASP A 43 12.55 12.80 -12.28
CA ASP A 43 12.38 11.46 -11.71
C ASP A 43 10.91 11.06 -11.49
N ILE A 44 10.70 9.80 -11.06
CA ILE A 44 9.38 9.25 -10.72
C ILE A 44 8.74 9.97 -9.51
N PRO A 45 9.47 10.27 -8.41
CA PRO A 45 8.92 11.08 -7.31
C PRO A 45 8.29 12.40 -7.77
N GLN A 46 8.93 13.14 -8.67
CA GLN A 46 8.39 14.39 -9.21
C GLN A 46 7.08 14.14 -9.97
N LEU A 47 6.98 13.07 -10.76
CA LEU A 47 5.75 12.65 -11.43
C LEU A 47 4.63 12.35 -10.42
N VAL A 48 4.93 11.57 -9.38
CA VAL A 48 3.97 11.21 -8.33
C VAL A 48 3.48 12.46 -7.61
N SER A 49 4.37 13.39 -7.26
CA SER A 49 3.98 14.67 -6.63
C SER A 49 3.05 15.49 -7.52
N CYS A 50 3.37 15.62 -8.82
CA CYS A 50 2.54 16.35 -9.77
C CYS A 50 1.14 15.75 -9.88
N LEU A 51 1.05 14.42 -10.06
CA LEU A 51 -0.24 13.73 -10.19
C LEU A 51 -1.03 13.71 -8.88
N SER A 52 -0.36 13.58 -7.74
CA SER A 52 -1.01 13.62 -6.42
C SER A 52 -1.70 14.96 -6.18
N LEU A 53 -1.03 16.08 -6.50
CA LEU A 53 -1.61 17.42 -6.40
C LEU A 53 -2.79 17.62 -7.34
N LEU A 54 -2.70 17.11 -8.57
CA LEU A 54 -3.79 17.20 -9.55
C LEU A 54 -5.02 16.38 -9.13
N ASN A 55 -4.82 15.25 -8.45
CA ASN A 55 -5.89 14.35 -8.03
C ASN A 55 -6.50 14.71 -6.67
N ALA A 56 -5.79 15.42 -5.79
CA ALA A 56 -6.17 15.70 -4.40
C ALA A 56 -7.22 16.83 -4.20
N SER A 57 -8.05 17.13 -5.21
CA SER A 57 -9.04 18.22 -5.11
C SER A 57 -10.24 17.83 -4.21
N PRO A 58 -10.65 18.67 -3.23
CA PRO A 58 -10.13 19.99 -2.90
C PRO A 58 -8.96 19.95 -1.90
N LEU A 59 -7.90 20.69 -2.21
CA LEU A 59 -6.77 20.93 -1.31
C LEU A 59 -7.18 21.99 -0.26
N PRO A 60 -6.78 21.86 1.01
CA PRO A 60 -7.04 22.90 2.00
C PRO A 60 -6.26 24.18 1.62
N ASP A 61 -6.99 25.26 1.37
CA ASP A 61 -6.49 26.56 0.87
C ASP A 61 -5.36 27.20 1.70
N SER A 62 -5.11 26.72 2.91
CA SER A 62 -4.15 27.30 3.87
C SER A 62 -2.76 26.64 3.89
N ALA A 63 -2.51 25.59 3.11
CA ALA A 63 -1.30 24.76 3.27
C ALA A 63 -0.30 24.82 2.09
N LEU A 64 -0.62 25.47 0.97
CA LEU A 64 0.20 25.41 -0.24
C LEU A 64 0.86 26.76 -0.57
N GLU A 65 2.14 26.69 -0.92
CA GLU A 65 2.91 27.83 -1.40
C GLU A 65 2.25 28.47 -2.65
N PRO A 66 2.27 29.80 -2.81
CA PRO A 66 1.61 30.49 -3.93
C PRO A 66 2.07 30.03 -5.31
N SER A 67 3.33 29.61 -5.43
CA SER A 67 3.90 29.05 -6.67
C SER A 67 3.26 27.72 -7.06
N VAL A 68 2.95 26.88 -6.09
CA VAL A 68 2.30 25.57 -6.28
C VAL A 68 0.85 25.75 -6.67
N LEU A 69 0.14 26.68 -6.02
CA LEU A 69 -1.24 27.03 -6.39
C LEU A 69 -1.32 27.55 -7.81
N LYS A 70 -0.39 28.42 -8.22
CA LYS A 70 -0.33 28.91 -9.59
C LYS A 70 -0.06 27.78 -10.58
N TRP A 71 0.95 26.95 -10.32
CA TRP A 71 1.26 25.79 -11.16
C TRP A 71 0.06 24.85 -11.28
N LEU A 72 -0.64 24.58 -10.17
CA LEU A 72 -1.81 23.72 -10.16
C LEU A 72 -2.93 24.32 -11.01
N GLN A 73 -3.21 25.61 -10.90
CA GLN A 73 -4.23 26.28 -11.73
C GLN A 73 -3.89 26.22 -13.21
N ASP A 74 -2.65 26.55 -13.57
CA ASP A 74 -2.17 26.56 -14.96
C ASP A 74 -2.23 25.14 -15.56
N THR A 75 -1.77 24.14 -14.81
CA THR A 75 -1.78 22.73 -15.21
C THR A 75 -3.19 22.14 -15.20
N GLN A 76 -4.06 22.60 -14.29
CA GLN A 76 -5.45 22.14 -14.23
C GLN A 76 -6.27 22.65 -15.42
N ALA A 77 -5.91 23.81 -15.98
CA ALA A 77 -6.48 24.35 -17.21
C ALA A 77 -5.90 23.72 -18.49
N ASN A 78 -4.72 23.09 -18.41
CA ASN A 78 -4.06 22.47 -19.55
C ASN A 78 -4.36 20.97 -19.64
N ALA A 79 -5.27 20.58 -20.54
CA ALA A 79 -5.65 19.18 -20.74
C ALA A 79 -4.49 18.32 -21.31
N GLU A 80 -3.67 18.89 -22.20
CA GLU A 80 -2.55 18.20 -22.83
C GLU A 80 -1.46 17.85 -21.81
N GLU A 81 -1.13 18.78 -20.91
CA GLU A 81 -0.14 18.53 -19.86
C GLU A 81 -0.63 17.45 -18.86
N LYS A 82 -1.92 17.44 -18.51
CA LYS A 82 -2.50 16.36 -17.70
C LYS A 82 -2.38 15.00 -18.39
N GLU A 83 -2.75 14.95 -19.66
CA GLU A 83 -2.67 13.72 -20.46
C GLU A 83 -1.22 13.24 -20.57
N ARG A 84 -0.27 14.16 -20.76
CA ARG A 84 1.16 13.87 -20.78
C ARG A 84 1.64 13.23 -19.46
N LEU A 85 1.29 13.82 -18.31
CA LEU A 85 1.67 13.31 -16.99
C LEU A 85 1.03 11.94 -16.72
N GLN A 86 -0.26 11.76 -17.04
CA GLN A 86 -0.95 10.48 -16.90
C GLN A 86 -0.32 9.41 -17.80
N THR A 87 -0.03 9.75 -19.06
CA THR A 87 0.64 8.86 -20.02
C THR A 87 2.01 8.44 -19.51
N LEU A 88 2.75 9.35 -18.86
CA LEU A 88 4.05 9.00 -18.29
C LEU A 88 3.91 7.99 -17.14
N ALA A 89 2.92 8.12 -16.26
CA ALA A 89 2.65 7.13 -15.22
C ALA A 89 2.26 5.76 -15.80
N ILE A 90 1.44 5.75 -16.86
CA ILE A 90 1.09 4.52 -17.59
C ILE A 90 2.33 3.89 -18.24
N ASN A 91 3.25 4.70 -18.77
CA ASN A 91 4.49 4.22 -19.36
C ASN A 91 5.41 3.57 -18.31
N VAL A 92 5.51 4.16 -17.11
CA VAL A 92 6.25 3.56 -15.98
C VAL A 92 5.64 2.21 -15.61
N LEU A 93 4.31 2.14 -15.46
CA LEU A 93 3.60 0.88 -15.21
C LEU A 93 3.87 -0.17 -16.31
N THR A 94 3.79 0.25 -17.57
CA THR A 94 3.98 -0.63 -18.74
C THR A 94 5.42 -1.15 -18.81
N ALA A 95 6.40 -0.29 -18.54
CA ALA A 95 7.80 -0.68 -18.45
C ALA A 95 8.03 -1.69 -17.32
N PHE A 96 7.45 -1.43 -16.15
CA PHE A 96 7.49 -2.36 -15.02
C PHE A 96 6.89 -3.71 -15.39
N ILE A 97 5.71 -3.77 -15.99
CA ILE A 97 5.05 -5.04 -16.35
C ILE A 97 5.92 -5.87 -17.31
N ARG A 98 6.51 -5.23 -18.32
CA ARG A 98 7.34 -5.88 -19.35
C ARG A 98 8.68 -6.40 -18.82
N ASP A 99 9.21 -5.81 -17.76
CA ASP A 99 10.49 -6.24 -17.20
C ASP A 99 10.35 -7.60 -16.48
N GLU A 100 11.11 -8.61 -16.85
CA GLU A 100 11.04 -9.94 -16.23
C GLU A 100 11.76 -10.01 -14.88
N LEU A 101 12.76 -9.16 -14.66
CA LEU A 101 13.67 -9.19 -13.52
C LEU A 101 13.48 -7.96 -12.63
N LYS A 102 12.47 -8.03 -11.78
CA LYS A 102 12.13 -6.96 -10.84
C LYS A 102 12.92 -7.12 -9.55
N ASP A 103 13.80 -6.17 -9.27
CA ASP A 103 14.43 -6.06 -7.96
C ASP A 103 13.55 -5.26 -6.98
N LYS A 104 14.05 -5.09 -5.75
CA LYS A 104 13.33 -4.33 -4.71
C LYS A 104 13.17 -2.85 -5.07
N GLY A 105 14.14 -2.25 -5.76
CA GLY A 105 14.11 -0.84 -6.16
C GLY A 105 13.04 -0.59 -7.22
N THR A 106 13.01 -1.42 -8.27
CA THR A 106 12.00 -1.35 -9.33
C THR A 106 10.58 -1.56 -8.79
N VAL A 107 10.42 -2.45 -7.80
CA VAL A 107 9.14 -2.61 -7.09
C VAL A 107 8.79 -1.36 -6.29
N ALA A 108 9.73 -0.76 -5.55
CA ALA A 108 9.46 0.45 -4.78
C ALA A 108 9.06 1.63 -5.69
N GLU A 109 9.70 1.77 -6.85
CA GLU A 109 9.37 2.81 -7.83
C GLU A 109 7.93 2.66 -8.36
N VAL A 110 7.53 1.46 -8.80
CA VAL A 110 6.16 1.27 -9.30
C VAL A 110 5.11 1.40 -8.19
N LEU A 111 5.45 1.07 -6.94
CA LEU A 111 4.51 1.24 -5.82
C LEU A 111 4.32 2.72 -5.49
N SER A 112 5.34 3.56 -5.70
CA SER A 112 5.22 5.00 -5.48
C SER A 112 4.19 5.66 -6.42
N ILE A 113 4.01 5.12 -7.64
CA ILE A 113 2.99 5.61 -8.59
C ILE A 113 1.59 5.04 -8.32
N ALA A 114 1.46 3.93 -7.58
CA ALA A 114 0.17 3.26 -7.40
C ALA A 114 -0.97 4.16 -6.87
N PRO A 115 -0.76 5.07 -5.90
CA PRO A 115 -1.81 5.94 -5.38
C PRO A 115 -2.36 6.94 -6.41
N VAL A 116 -1.59 7.25 -7.46
CA VAL A 116 -1.98 8.21 -8.50
C VAL A 116 -2.52 7.56 -9.77
N LEU A 117 -2.51 6.23 -9.84
CA LEU A 117 -3.11 5.48 -10.94
C LEU A 117 -4.62 5.54 -10.88
N ALA A 118 -5.27 5.56 -12.05
CA ALA A 118 -6.70 5.32 -12.12
C ALA A 118 -7.00 3.85 -11.82
N LYS A 119 -8.28 3.57 -11.47
CA LYS A 119 -8.70 2.24 -11.01
C LYS A 119 -8.32 1.11 -11.98
N GLY A 120 -8.41 1.33 -13.29
CA GLY A 120 -8.07 0.31 -14.29
C GLY A 120 -6.59 -0.09 -14.22
N GLU A 121 -5.71 0.90 -14.22
CA GLU A 121 -4.26 0.77 -14.18
C GLU A 121 -3.79 0.17 -12.85
N PHE A 122 -4.40 0.62 -11.73
CA PHE A 122 -4.16 0.03 -10.41
C PHE A 122 -4.50 -1.46 -10.39
N ARG A 123 -5.63 -1.86 -10.97
CA ARG A 123 -6.04 -3.28 -11.02
C ARG A 123 -5.13 -4.12 -11.91
N ILE A 124 -4.65 -3.55 -13.01
CA ILE A 124 -3.64 -4.21 -13.85
C ILE A 124 -2.38 -4.48 -13.02
N LEU A 125 -1.91 -3.50 -12.25
CA LEU A 125 -0.76 -3.66 -11.36
C LEU A 125 -1.02 -4.72 -10.28
N LEU A 126 -2.20 -4.70 -9.65
CA LEU A 126 -2.62 -5.69 -8.65
C LEU A 126 -2.62 -7.11 -9.21
N GLN A 127 -3.24 -7.29 -10.39
CA GLN A 127 -3.28 -8.59 -11.06
C GLN A 127 -1.88 -9.07 -11.41
N HIS A 128 -0.99 -8.17 -11.85
CA HIS A 128 0.39 -8.51 -12.16
C HIS A 128 1.16 -9.03 -10.94
N PHE A 129 1.01 -8.39 -9.79
CA PHE A 129 1.61 -8.88 -8.53
C PHE A 129 0.99 -10.22 -8.10
N ALA A 130 -0.33 -10.36 -8.15
CA ALA A 130 -1.03 -11.60 -7.79
C ALA A 130 -0.58 -12.78 -8.69
N ASP A 131 -0.56 -12.56 -10.01
CA ASP A 131 -0.09 -13.53 -10.99
C ASP A 131 1.37 -13.93 -10.75
N SER A 132 2.20 -12.98 -10.31
CA SER A 132 3.60 -13.28 -10.00
C SER A 132 3.74 -14.24 -8.81
N ILE A 133 2.80 -14.25 -7.88
CA ILE A 133 2.80 -15.16 -6.72
C ILE A 133 2.24 -16.52 -7.14
N GLU A 134 1.15 -16.53 -7.91
CA GLU A 134 0.49 -17.75 -8.40
C GLU A 134 1.41 -18.54 -9.37
N LYS A 135 1.98 -17.86 -10.37
CA LYS A 135 2.65 -18.50 -11.52
C LYS A 135 4.15 -18.75 -11.31
N SER A 136 4.79 -18.08 -10.35
CA SER A 136 6.23 -18.22 -10.17
C SER A 136 6.59 -19.56 -9.54
N ARG A 137 7.63 -20.24 -10.06
CA ARG A 137 8.14 -21.47 -9.44
C ARG A 137 8.81 -21.21 -8.08
N LEU A 138 9.49 -20.08 -7.94
CA LEU A 138 10.14 -19.64 -6.70
C LEU A 138 9.36 -18.49 -6.07
N LEU A 139 9.41 -18.38 -4.74
CA LEU A 139 8.78 -17.27 -4.03
C LEU A 139 9.53 -15.97 -4.36
N LYS A 140 8.86 -15.03 -5.03
CA LYS A 140 9.41 -13.70 -5.33
C LYS A 140 9.13 -12.75 -4.18
N ILE A 141 10.05 -12.69 -3.21
CA ILE A 141 9.91 -11.85 -2.01
C ILE A 141 9.58 -10.38 -2.34
N PRO A 142 10.25 -9.71 -3.29
CA PRO A 142 9.90 -8.33 -3.65
C PRO A 142 8.46 -8.19 -4.14
N ALA A 143 7.97 -9.18 -4.90
CA ALA A 143 6.61 -9.15 -5.42
C ALA A 143 5.56 -9.37 -4.33
N LEU A 144 5.85 -10.24 -3.37
CA LEU A 144 4.98 -10.50 -2.22
C LEU A 144 4.86 -9.27 -1.31
N SER A 145 5.99 -8.62 -1.00
CA SER A 145 6.01 -7.37 -0.24
C SER A 145 5.32 -6.24 -1.01
N GLY A 146 5.52 -6.17 -2.33
CA GLY A 146 4.86 -5.18 -3.16
C GLY A 146 3.35 -5.37 -3.23
N LEU A 147 2.87 -6.63 -3.31
CA LEU A 147 1.43 -6.92 -3.24
C LEU A 147 0.82 -6.42 -1.92
N ALA A 148 1.46 -6.73 -0.79
CA ALA A 148 0.99 -6.29 0.52
C ALA A 148 0.89 -4.76 0.62
N GLN A 149 1.92 -4.04 0.15
CA GLN A 149 1.92 -2.58 0.12
C GLN A 149 0.84 -2.03 -0.81
N LEU A 150 0.65 -2.64 -1.99
CA LEU A 150 -0.34 -2.21 -2.96
C LEU A 150 -1.76 -2.31 -2.40
N ILE A 151 -2.08 -3.44 -1.76
CA ILE A 151 -3.37 -3.66 -1.08
C ILE A 151 -3.59 -2.60 0.01
N HIS A 152 -2.58 -2.31 0.82
CA HIS A 152 -2.70 -1.32 1.89
C HIS A 152 -2.84 0.12 1.36
N SER A 153 -2.21 0.44 0.24
CA SER A 153 -2.26 1.77 -0.39
C SER A 153 -3.51 2.01 -1.25
N ALA A 154 -4.40 1.02 -1.36
CA ALA A 154 -5.52 1.09 -2.27
C ALA A 154 -6.51 2.19 -1.90
N SER A 155 -6.91 3.00 -2.89
CA SER A 155 -7.99 3.96 -2.70
C SER A 155 -9.34 3.27 -2.47
N PRO A 156 -10.28 3.88 -1.72
CA PRO A 156 -11.61 3.32 -1.51
C PRO A 156 -12.30 2.92 -2.82
N GLY A 157 -12.78 1.68 -2.91
CA GLY A 157 -13.43 1.14 -4.09
C GLY A 157 -12.51 0.68 -5.22
N TYR A 158 -11.19 0.67 -5.02
CA TYR A 158 -10.24 0.12 -6.01
C TYR A 158 -10.08 -1.40 -5.89
N LEU A 159 -10.21 -1.92 -4.67
CA LEU A 159 -10.21 -3.35 -4.35
C LEU A 159 -11.64 -3.91 -4.34
N ASP A 160 -11.82 -5.08 -4.96
CA ASP A 160 -13.05 -5.87 -4.86
C ASP A 160 -12.82 -7.10 -3.97
N ALA A 161 -13.91 -7.59 -3.35
CA ALA A 161 -13.85 -8.78 -2.48
C ALA A 161 -13.30 -10.02 -3.21
N ASP A 162 -13.74 -10.25 -4.45
CA ASP A 162 -13.31 -11.38 -5.27
C ASP A 162 -11.79 -11.38 -5.53
N ASP A 163 -11.20 -10.19 -5.72
CA ASP A 163 -9.76 -10.05 -5.93
C ASP A 163 -8.99 -10.48 -4.67
N LEU A 164 -9.46 -10.06 -3.49
CA LEU A 164 -8.84 -10.38 -2.20
C LEU A 164 -8.99 -11.86 -1.85
N ASP A 165 -10.16 -12.46 -2.10
CA ASP A 165 -10.38 -13.90 -1.89
C ASP A 165 -9.45 -14.73 -2.77
N LYS A 166 -9.28 -14.36 -4.05
CA LYS A 166 -8.35 -15.02 -4.96
C LYS A 166 -6.90 -14.91 -4.46
N ILE A 167 -6.47 -13.69 -4.15
CA ILE A 167 -5.12 -13.40 -3.65
C ILE A 167 -4.83 -14.20 -2.38
N LEU A 168 -5.76 -14.20 -1.43
CA LEU A 168 -5.63 -14.95 -0.19
C LEU A 168 -5.49 -16.45 -0.47
N GLY A 169 -6.34 -17.00 -1.34
CA GLY A 169 -6.29 -18.39 -1.75
C GLY A 169 -4.94 -18.77 -2.36
N ASP A 170 -4.35 -17.92 -3.19
CA ASP A 170 -3.06 -18.17 -3.83
C ASP A 170 -1.89 -18.08 -2.85
N ILE A 171 -1.91 -17.10 -1.93
CA ILE A 171 -0.93 -17.01 -0.85
C ILE A 171 -1.02 -18.22 0.09
N SER A 172 -2.23 -18.68 0.45
CA SER A 172 -2.42 -19.84 1.31
C SER A 172 -1.97 -21.14 0.66
N LYS A 173 -2.27 -21.36 -0.62
CA LYS A 173 -1.71 -22.49 -1.39
C LYS A 173 -0.19 -22.46 -1.36
N ARG A 174 0.40 -21.26 -1.49
CA ARG A 174 1.84 -21.08 -1.48
C ARG A 174 2.47 -21.36 -0.12
N LEU A 175 1.84 -20.91 0.95
CA LEU A 175 2.25 -21.18 2.33
C LEU A 175 2.31 -22.69 2.59
N LYS A 176 1.25 -23.42 2.23
CA LYS A 176 1.20 -24.89 2.35
C LYS A 176 2.26 -25.60 1.50
N ALA A 177 2.54 -25.09 0.30
CA ALA A 177 3.56 -25.66 -0.59
C ALA A 177 5.01 -25.35 -0.18
N THR A 178 5.24 -24.33 0.65
CA THR A 178 6.60 -23.87 1.03
C THR A 178 7.09 -24.53 2.33
N HIS A 179 6.41 -25.58 2.82
CA HIS A 179 6.80 -26.33 4.02
C HIS A 179 8.31 -26.66 4.00
N GLU A 180 9.00 -26.26 5.08
CA GLU A 180 10.43 -26.52 5.38
C GLU A 180 11.50 -25.73 4.60
N GLN A 181 11.16 -24.86 3.65
CA GLN A 181 12.21 -24.28 2.77
C GLN A 181 12.98 -23.07 3.35
N SER A 182 12.32 -22.17 4.09
CA SER A 182 12.98 -21.00 4.70
C SER A 182 12.07 -20.27 5.71
N PRO A 183 12.53 -20.00 6.95
CA PRO A 183 11.79 -19.17 7.91
C PRO A 183 11.45 -17.77 7.38
N ASN A 184 12.31 -17.20 6.54
CA ASN A 184 12.06 -15.89 5.93
C ASN A 184 10.89 -15.94 4.92
N HIS A 185 10.77 -17.02 4.15
CA HIS A 185 9.66 -17.18 3.21
C HIS A 185 8.32 -17.30 3.94
N ILE A 186 8.30 -18.06 5.03
CA ILE A 186 7.11 -18.23 5.88
C ILE A 186 6.71 -16.88 6.48
N PHE A 187 7.66 -16.16 7.08
CA PHE A 187 7.40 -14.83 7.62
C PHE A 187 6.77 -13.87 6.59
N GLN A 188 7.35 -13.80 5.38
CA GLN A 188 6.84 -12.90 4.33
C GLN A 188 5.44 -13.32 3.83
N LEU A 189 5.16 -14.62 3.72
CA LEU A 189 3.85 -15.14 3.36
C LEU A 189 2.80 -14.84 4.43
N THR A 190 3.13 -15.05 5.71
CA THR A 190 2.26 -14.70 6.83
C THR A 190 1.97 -13.21 6.85
N LEU A 191 2.98 -12.37 6.65
CA LEU A 191 2.80 -10.91 6.59
C LEU A 191 1.83 -10.51 5.46
N ALA A 192 1.98 -11.11 4.28
CA ALA A 192 1.07 -10.85 3.16
C ALA A 192 -0.37 -11.31 3.45
N VAL A 193 -0.56 -12.45 4.11
CA VAL A 193 -1.87 -12.90 4.60
C VAL A 193 -2.50 -11.86 5.52
N SER A 194 -1.75 -11.36 6.52
CA SER A 194 -2.26 -10.36 7.46
C SER A 194 -2.76 -9.10 6.73
N HIS A 195 -1.98 -8.58 5.78
CA HIS A 195 -2.38 -7.40 5.01
C HIS A 195 -3.64 -7.61 4.16
N VAL A 196 -3.80 -8.80 3.57
CA VAL A 196 -5.03 -9.13 2.83
C VAL A 196 -6.23 -9.17 3.77
N LEU A 197 -6.08 -9.79 4.94
CA LEU A 197 -7.16 -9.87 5.94
C LEU A 197 -7.55 -8.48 6.48
N ASP A 198 -6.58 -7.62 6.73
CA ASP A 198 -6.83 -6.24 7.16
C ASP A 198 -7.64 -5.47 6.09
N ALA A 199 -7.25 -5.57 4.82
CA ALA A 199 -7.97 -4.92 3.73
C ALA A 199 -9.40 -5.47 3.54
N MET A 200 -9.60 -6.78 3.72
CA MET A 200 -10.94 -7.39 3.69
C MET A 200 -11.83 -6.87 4.83
N ALA A 201 -11.25 -6.61 6.01
CA ALA A 201 -11.96 -6.01 7.13
C ALA A 201 -12.37 -4.56 6.81
N ASP A 202 -11.47 -3.77 6.21
CA ASP A 202 -11.71 -2.37 5.86
C ASP A 202 -12.80 -2.20 4.79
N ILE A 203 -12.84 -3.09 3.79
CA ILE A 203 -13.83 -3.07 2.71
C ILE A 203 -15.20 -3.62 3.17
N LYS A 204 -15.30 -4.07 4.43
CA LYS A 204 -16.50 -4.70 5.00
C LYS A 204 -17.03 -5.80 4.10
N VAL A 205 -16.13 -6.69 3.65
CA VAL A 205 -16.51 -7.89 2.90
C VAL A 205 -17.49 -8.70 3.75
N THR A 206 -18.79 -8.51 3.48
CA THR A 206 -19.93 -9.00 4.27
C THR A 206 -20.43 -10.34 3.73
N THR A 207 -19.99 -10.73 2.53
CA THR A 207 -20.32 -11.99 1.90
C THR A 207 -19.13 -12.93 2.01
N GLY A 208 -19.25 -13.87 2.96
CA GLY A 208 -18.76 -15.23 2.78
C GLY A 208 -17.27 -15.38 2.51
N ILE A 209 -16.40 -14.70 3.26
CA ILE A 209 -15.08 -15.28 3.50
C ILE A 209 -15.35 -16.69 3.98
N LYS A 210 -14.78 -17.69 3.29
CA LYS A 210 -14.52 -19.01 3.87
C LYS A 210 -13.50 -18.84 5.00
N ARG A 211 -13.83 -17.99 5.97
CA ARG A 211 -13.03 -17.62 7.13
C ARG A 211 -12.63 -18.92 7.79
N VAL A 212 -13.58 -19.83 7.95
CA VAL A 212 -13.33 -21.18 8.45
C VAL A 212 -12.31 -21.94 7.59
N GLU A 213 -12.45 -22.00 6.26
CA GLU A 213 -11.56 -22.83 5.43
C GLU A 213 -10.15 -22.26 5.19
N VAL A 214 -9.93 -20.96 5.39
CA VAL A 214 -8.63 -20.32 5.18
C VAL A 214 -7.99 -19.85 6.49
N TYR A 215 -8.77 -19.32 7.42
CA TYR A 215 -8.31 -18.83 8.72
C TYR A 215 -8.00 -19.98 9.68
N GLU A 216 -8.81 -21.05 9.74
CA GLU A 216 -8.51 -22.18 10.62
C GLU A 216 -7.21 -22.89 10.23
N PRO A 217 -6.94 -23.22 8.95
CA PRO A 217 -5.66 -23.83 8.59
C PRO A 217 -4.46 -22.92 8.78
N LEU A 218 -4.66 -21.59 8.70
CA LEU A 218 -3.61 -20.61 9.00
C LEU A 218 -3.34 -20.50 10.50
N LEU A 219 -4.38 -20.50 11.33
CA LEU A 219 -4.25 -20.55 12.77
C LEU A 219 -3.60 -21.86 13.23
N GLU A 220 -4.03 -23.00 12.70
CA GLU A 220 -3.42 -24.30 12.97
C GLU A 220 -1.93 -24.28 12.60
N PHE A 221 -1.59 -23.80 11.40
CA PHE A 221 -0.20 -23.66 10.98
C PHE A 221 0.61 -22.72 11.89
N LEU A 222 0.03 -21.61 12.35
CA LEU A 222 0.71 -20.69 13.28
C LEU A 222 0.85 -21.27 14.70
N HIS A 223 -0.10 -22.10 15.13
CA HIS A 223 -0.04 -22.81 16.41
C HIS A 223 0.96 -23.97 16.40
N GLU A 224 1.16 -24.65 15.27
CA GLU A 224 2.19 -25.69 15.10
C GLU A 224 3.63 -25.14 15.15
N TRP A 225 3.81 -23.82 15.09
CA TRP A 225 5.11 -23.13 15.13
C TRP A 225 5.46 -22.49 16.50
N GLN A 226 4.66 -22.72 17.55
CA GLN A 226 5.00 -22.41 18.95
C GLN A 226 5.69 -23.58 19.65
#